data_AF-A0A353Y3M2-F1
#
_entry.id   AF-A0A353Y3M2-F1
#
_cell.length_a   1.000
_cell.length_b   1.000
_cell.length_c   1.000
_cell.angle_alpha   90.00
_cell.angle_beta   90.00
_cell.angle_gamma   90.00
#
_symmetry.space_group_name_H-M   'P 1'
#
loop_
_entity.id
_entity.type
_entity.pdbx_description
1 polymer ?
#
loop_
_entity_poly.entity_id
_entity_poly.type
_entity_poly.pdbx_seq_one_letter_code
_entity_poly.pdbx_strand_id
1 'polypeptide(L)' 'MDASITRLDRIRVEARQAAAKYSDINDACPYPWGSPAAIEFKREFAAAREALQAQPPASIPHHHPV' A
#
# COMPACT_ATOMS: atom_id res chain seq x y z
N MET A 1 -17.18 22.81 -0.24
CA MET A 1 -16.01 22.01 0.15
C MET A 1 -15.63 21.13 -1.03
N ASP A 2 -14.34 21.08 -1.35
CA ASP A 2 -13.75 20.60 -2.60
C ASP A 2 -13.88 19.06 -2.75
N ALA A 3 -14.75 18.60 -3.65
CA ALA A 3 -15.02 17.17 -3.89
C ALA A 3 -13.80 16.39 -4.45
N SER A 4 -12.77 17.09 -4.92
CA SER A 4 -11.59 16.49 -5.55
C SER A 4 -10.65 15.91 -4.49
N ILE A 5 -10.54 16.55 -3.33
CA ILE A 5 -9.70 16.11 -2.21
C ILE A 5 -10.25 14.81 -1.61
N THR A 6 -11.57 14.68 -1.48
CA THR A 6 -12.22 13.45 -0.98
C THR A 6 -11.93 12.26 -1.89
N ARG A 7 -11.77 12.49 -3.20
CA ARG A 7 -11.49 11.44 -4.18
C ARG A 7 -10.06 10.90 -4.04
N LEU A 8 -9.09 11.79 -3.83
CA LEU A 8 -7.69 11.41 -3.62
C LEU A 8 -7.52 10.64 -2.32
N ASP A 9 -8.07 11.13 -1.21
CA ASP A 9 -7.94 10.45 0.09
C ASP A 9 -8.49 9.01 0.04
N ARG A 10 -9.63 8.83 -0.63
CA ARG A 10 -10.21 7.51 -0.87
C ARG A 10 -9.26 6.58 -1.64
N ILE A 11 -8.63 7.07 -2.72
CA ILE A 11 -7.67 6.29 -3.51
C ILE A 11 -6.50 5.83 -2.62
N ARG A 12 -6.02 6.68 -1.71
CA ARG A 12 -4.93 6.32 -0.78
C ARG A 12 -5.35 5.25 0.22
N VAL A 13 -6.59 5.31 0.72
CA VAL A 13 -7.14 4.29 1.62
C VAL A 13 -7.29 2.96 0.88
N GLU A 14 -7.87 2.97 -0.31
CA GLU A 14 -8.04 1.77 -1.15
C GLU A 14 -6.68 1.15 -1.51
N ALA A 15 -5.68 1.95 -1.86
CA ALA A 15 -4.33 1.47 -2.16
C ALA A 15 -3.66 0.78 -0.97
N ARG A 16 -3.79 1.35 0.24
CA ARG A 16 -3.27 0.75 1.48
C ARG A 16 -3.97 -0.56 1.82
N GLN A 17 -5.30 -0.61 1.69
CA GLN A 17 -6.06 -1.84 1.90
C GLN A 17 -5.72 -2.91 0.86
N ALA A 18 -5.49 -2.51 -0.39
CA ALA A 18 -5.10 -3.42 -1.44
C ALA A 18 -3.67 -3.95 -1.24
N ALA A 19 -2.73 -3.15 -0.75
CA ALA A 19 -1.36 -3.58 -0.44
C ALA A 19 -1.29 -4.72 0.60
N ALA A 20 -2.27 -4.76 1.52
CA ALA A 20 -2.40 -5.84 2.49
C ALA A 20 -2.99 -7.13 1.88
N LYS A 21 -3.75 -7.03 0.79
CA LYS A 21 -4.48 -8.16 0.17
C LYS A 21 -3.75 -8.73 -1.05
N TYR A 22 -3.14 -7.86 -1.84
CA TYR A 22 -2.54 -8.16 -3.12
C TYR A 22 -1.04 -7.90 -3.05
N SER A 23 -0.26 -8.78 -3.68
CA SER A 23 1.18 -8.59 -3.85
C SER A 23 1.54 -7.87 -5.14
N ASP A 24 0.63 -7.87 -6.11
CA ASP A 24 0.85 -7.31 -7.43
C ASP A 24 -0.10 -6.14 -7.69
N ILE A 25 0.44 -5.03 -8.19
CA ILE A 25 -0.35 -3.84 -8.46
C ILE A 25 -1.32 -4.03 -9.63
N ASN A 26 -0.95 -4.87 -10.59
CA ASN A 26 -1.78 -5.12 -11.77
C ASN A 26 -3.10 -5.81 -11.41
N ASP A 27 -3.09 -6.61 -10.35
CA ASP A 27 -4.27 -7.29 -9.80
C ASP A 27 -5.02 -6.37 -8.81
N ALA A 28 -4.28 -5.53 -8.10
CA ALA A 28 -4.81 -4.65 -7.06
C ALA A 28 -5.53 -3.39 -7.56
N CYS A 29 -5.10 -2.83 -8.71
CA CYS A 29 -5.53 -1.51 -9.16
C CYS A 29 -6.80 -1.59 -10.02
N PRO A 30 -7.96 -1.10 -9.54
CA PRO A 30 -9.21 -1.10 -10.33
C PRO A 30 -9.28 0.05 -11.34
N TYR A 31 -8.28 0.94 -11.32
CA TYR A 31 -8.27 2.17 -12.11
C TYR A 31 -7.60 1.94 -13.48
N PRO A 32 -8.08 2.62 -14.54
CA PRO A 32 -7.48 2.50 -15.86
C PRO A 32 -6.01 2.96 -15.84
N TRP A 33 -5.13 2.16 -16.43
CA TRP A 33 -3.70 2.44 -16.48
C TRP A 33 -3.41 3.80 -17.13
N GLY A 34 -2.50 4.56 -16.52
CA GLY A 34 -2.15 5.92 -16.96
C GLY A 34 -3.10 7.02 -16.48
N SER A 35 -4.20 6.69 -15.81
CA SER A 35 -5.07 7.70 -15.19
C SER A 35 -4.40 8.32 -13.96
N PRO A 36 -4.70 9.59 -13.62
CA PRO A 36 -4.18 10.23 -12.41
C PRO A 36 -4.50 9.43 -11.14
N ALA A 37 -5.67 8.78 -11.09
CA ALA A 37 -6.04 7.88 -10.00
C ALA A 37 -5.15 6.63 -9.92
N ALA A 38 -4.80 6.02 -11.05
CA ALA A 38 -3.93 4.85 -11.09
C ALA A 38 -2.48 5.20 -10.69
N ILE A 39 -2.02 6.41 -11.06
CA ILE A 39 -0.70 6.92 -10.66
C ILE A 39 -0.63 7.11 -9.15
N GLU A 40 -1.64 7.74 -8.55
CA GLU A 40 -1.68 7.95 -7.09
C GLU A 40 -1.87 6.63 -6.35
N PHE A 41 -2.74 5.74 -6.82
CA PHE A 41 -2.91 4.39 -6.27
C PHE A 41 -1.59 3.63 -6.27
N LYS A 42 -0.83 3.70 -7.38
CA LYS A 42 0.47 3.02 -7.51
C LYS A 42 1.48 3.50 -6.49
N ARG A 43 1.58 4.82 -6.29
CA ARG A 43 2.51 5.41 -5.33
C ARG A 43 2.20 4.94 -3.90
N GLU A 44 0.94 5.02 -3.50
CA GLU A 44 0.52 4.61 -2.15
C GLU A 44 0.59 3.11 -1.93
N PHE A 45 0.22 2.31 -2.94
CA PHE A 45 0.31 0.84 -2.88
C PHE A 45 1.75 0.39 -2.67
N ALA A 46 2.69 0.95 -3.45
CA ALA A 46 4.11 0.63 -3.32
C ALA A 46 4.66 1.03 -1.94
N ALA A 47 4.35 2.24 -1.47
CA ALA A 47 4.78 2.69 -0.13
C ALA A 47 4.21 1.81 1.00
N ALA A 48 2.94 1.43 0.90
CA ALA A 48 2.30 0.55 1.88
C ALA A 48 2.92 -0.86 1.87
N ARG A 49 3.23 -1.40 0.69
CA ARG A 49 3.94 -2.69 0.55
C ARG A 49 5.34 -2.64 1.13
N GLU A 50 6.09 -1.58 0.81
CA GLU A 50 7.43 -1.38 1.37
C GLU A 50 7.37 -1.29 2.89
N ALA A 51 6.42 -0.55 3.46
CA ALA A 51 6.21 -0.49 4.91
C ALA A 51 5.87 -1.86 5.52
N LEU A 52 5.05 -2.67 4.83
CA LEU A 52 4.72 -4.02 5.27
C LEU A 52 5.94 -4.96 5.23
N GLN A 53 6.79 -4.84 4.22
CA GLN A 53 8.01 -5.65 4.05
C GLN A 53 9.18 -5.17 4.93
N ALA A 54 9.25 -3.88 5.21
CA ALA A 54 10.28 -3.25 6.04
C ALA A 54 10.05 -3.47 7.53
N GLN A 55 8.89 -3.98 7.94
CA GLN A 55 8.74 -4.57 9.28
C GLN A 55 9.70 -5.75 9.36
N PRO A 56 10.81 -5.64 10.13
CA PRO A 56 11.67 -6.79 10.33
C PRO A 56 10.80 -7.89 10.96
N PRO A 57 10.99 -9.17 10.61
CA PRO A 57 10.43 -10.22 11.46
C PRO A 57 10.92 -9.89 12.86
N ALA A 58 10.00 -9.73 13.82
CA ALA A 58 10.35 -9.44 15.20
C ALA A 58 11.50 -10.38 15.56
N SER A 59 12.69 -9.83 15.71
CA SER A 59 13.89 -10.60 16.03
C SER A 59 13.55 -11.29 17.32
N ILE A 60 13.17 -12.56 17.25
CA ILE A 60 12.97 -13.40 18.42
C ILE A 60 14.32 -13.31 19.13
N PRO A 61 14.42 -12.73 20.33
CA PRO A 61 15.69 -12.69 21.03
C PRO A 61 16.08 -14.16 21.23
N HIS A 62 17.12 -14.60 20.53
CA HIS A 62 17.66 -15.95 20.67
C HIS A 62 18.40 -15.97 22.00
N HIS A 63 17.68 -16.28 23.08
CA HIS A 63 18.26 -16.52 24.38
C HIS A 63 19.16 -17.76 24.28
N HIS A 64 20.47 -17.56 24.18
CA HIS A 64 21.46 -18.64 24.27
C HIS A 64 21.53 -19.08 25.74
N PRO A 65 21.18 -20.33 26.12
CA PRO A 65 21.43 -20.80 27.46
C PRO A 65 22.94 -21.07 27.64
N VAL A 66 23.43 -20.66 28.81
CA VAL A 66 24.81 -20.75 29.34
C VAL A 66 25.42 -22.15 29.27
#